data_AF-A0AAP4BSN7-F1
#
_entry.id   AF-A0AAP4BSN7-F1
#
_cell.length_a   1.000
_cell.length_b   1.000
_cell.length_c   1.000
_cell.angle_alpha   90.00
_cell.angle_beta   90.00
_cell.angle_gamma   90.00
#
_symmetry.space_group_name_H-M   'P 1'
#
loop_
_entity.id
_entity.type
_entity.pdbx_description
1 polymer ?
#
loop_
_entity_poly.entity_id
_entity_poly.type
_entity_poly.pdbx_seq_one_letter_code
_entity_poly.pdbx_strand_id
1 'polypeptide(L)'
;MGNKEKLQKFWARYLELSDELGEAKDWNSLSPQAKRLVLGLVGYVVFEKAFTWHHVYHTPEKRLRGNRKVWFVVTWLADVVGPLAFFLFGRKPKEKKRKPKN
;
A
#
# COMPACT_ATOMS: atom_id res chain seq x y z
N MET A 1 -29.83 -6.12 6.75
CA MET A 1 -28.91 -4.97 6.96
C MET A 1 -28.25 -4.59 5.64
N GLY A 2 -28.49 -3.38 5.16
CA GLY A 2 -28.03 -2.92 3.84
C GLY A 2 -26.54 -2.58 3.82
N ASN A 3 -25.89 -2.78 2.67
CA ASN A 3 -24.45 -2.53 2.49
C ASN A 3 -24.05 -1.07 2.80
N LYS A 4 -24.97 -0.12 2.56
CA LYS A 4 -24.79 1.31 2.85
C LYS A 4 -24.69 1.61 4.35
N GLU A 5 -25.48 0.93 5.16
CA GLU A 5 -25.52 1.15 6.62
C GLU A 5 -24.25 0.63 7.30
N LYS A 6 -23.69 -0.49 6.80
CA LYS A 6 -22.38 -1.01 7.23
C LYS A 6 -21.25 -0.03 6.92
N LEU A 7 -21.25 0.53 5.71
CA LEU A 7 -20.29 1.55 5.29
C LEU A 7 -20.37 2.79 6.16
N GLN A 8 -21.58 3.30 6.44
CA GLN A 8 -21.76 4.46 7.31
C GLN A 8 -21.24 4.21 8.73
N LYS A 9 -21.56 3.05 9.32
CA LYS A 9 -21.03 2.67 10.64
C LYS A 9 -19.51 2.55 10.63
N PHE A 10 -18.94 1.99 9.58
CA PHE A 10 -17.49 1.89 9.41
C PHE A 10 -16.84 3.28 9.34
N TRP A 11 -17.37 4.18 8.51
CA TRP A 11 -16.84 5.54 8.37
C TRP A 11 -17.00 6.36 9.65
N ALA A 12 -18.14 6.26 10.34
CA ALA A 12 -18.35 6.92 11.63
C ALA A 12 -17.33 6.42 12.66
N ARG A 13 -17.10 5.11 12.72
CA ARG A 13 -16.12 4.51 13.61
C ARG A 13 -14.69 4.93 13.31
N TYR A 14 -14.35 5.05 12.02
CA TYR A 14 -13.04 5.52 11.60
C TYR A 14 -12.81 6.98 12.01
N LEU A 15 -13.81 7.84 11.80
CA LEU A 15 -13.74 9.27 12.18
C LEU A 15 -13.58 9.44 13.70
N GLU A 16 -14.35 8.70 14.49
CA GLU A 16 -14.25 8.69 15.94
C GLU A 16 -12.83 8.30 16.40
N LEU A 17 -12.27 7.24 15.82
CA LEU A 17 -10.90 6.80 16.14
C LEU A 17 -9.84 7.79 15.65
N SER A 18 -10.07 8.48 14.52
CA SER A 18 -9.12 9.49 14.02
C SER A 18 -9.12 10.75 14.88
N ASP A 19 -10.28 11.18 15.38
CA ASP A 19 -10.39 12.31 16.29
C ASP A 19 -9.67 11.99 17.62
N GLU A 20 -9.89 10.78 18.15
CA GLU A 20 -9.18 10.29 19.34
C GLU A 20 -7.65 10.31 19.14
N LEU A 21 -7.18 9.89 17.97
CA LEU A 21 -5.76 9.94 17.63
C LEU A 21 -5.21 11.37 17.52
N GLY A 22 -6.02 12.32 17.07
CA GLY A 22 -5.65 13.73 16.97
C GLY A 22 -5.58 14.45 18.32
N GLU A 23 -6.41 14.06 19.28
CA GLU A 23 -6.47 14.66 20.61
C GLU A 23 -5.55 13.99 21.63
N ALA A 24 -5.16 12.73 21.39
CA ALA A 24 -4.30 11.98 22.30
C ALA A 24 -2.91 12.63 22.44
N LYS A 25 -2.55 12.97 23.68
CA LYS A 25 -1.23 13.55 24.00
C LYS A 25 -0.12 12.50 24.08
N ASP A 26 -0.48 11.27 24.43
CA ASP A 26 0.46 10.16 24.63
C ASP A 26 -0.11 8.82 24.17
N TRP A 27 0.76 7.90 23.77
CA TRP A 27 0.38 6.53 23.38
C TRP A 27 -0.48 5.84 24.44
N ASN A 28 -0.20 6.05 25.73
CA ASN A 28 -0.95 5.40 26.80
C ASN A 28 -2.38 5.93 26.98
N SER A 29 -2.66 7.15 26.51
CA SER A 29 -4.00 7.75 26.54
C SER A 29 -4.95 7.18 25.48
N LEU A 30 -4.42 6.49 24.47
CA LEU A 30 -5.22 5.88 23.41
C LEU A 30 -5.98 4.64 23.88
N SER A 31 -7.21 4.53 23.40
CA SER A 31 -8.06 3.35 23.52
C SER A 31 -7.38 2.14 22.89
N PRO A 32 -7.66 0.92 23.38
CA PRO A 32 -7.13 -0.31 22.79
C PRO A 32 -7.46 -0.46 21.29
N GLN A 33 -8.56 0.15 20.84
CA GLN A 33 -8.99 0.10 19.45
C GLN A 33 -8.19 1.06 18.58
N ALA A 34 -7.95 2.29 19.04
CA ALA A 34 -7.08 3.24 18.35
C ALA A 34 -5.64 2.70 18.25
N LYS A 35 -5.12 2.09 19.32
CA LYS A 35 -3.80 1.43 19.30
C LYS A 35 -3.71 0.31 18.26
N ARG A 36 -4.74 -0.55 18.17
CA ARG A 36 -4.80 -1.61 17.15
C ARG A 36 -4.87 -1.05 15.74
N LEU A 37 -5.59 0.05 15.53
CA LEU A 37 -5.66 0.73 14.24
C LEU A 37 -4.29 1.27 13.84
N VAL A 38 -3.59 1.96 14.73
CA VAL A 38 -2.22 2.46 14.47
C VAL A 38 -1.27 1.31 14.18
N LEU A 39 -1.24 0.27 15.01
CA LEU A 39 -0.39 -0.91 14.78
C LEU A 39 -0.73 -1.61 13.46
N GLY A 40 -2.02 -1.69 13.12
CA GLY A 40 -2.48 -2.25 11.85
C GLY A 40 -2.00 -1.42 10.65
N LEU A 41 -2.09 -0.09 10.72
CA LEU A 41 -1.60 0.81 9.67
C LEU A 41 -0.08 0.71 9.51
N VAL A 42 0.67 0.73 10.61
CA VAL A 42 2.13 0.55 10.57
C VAL A 42 2.49 -0.80 9.98
N GLY A 43 1.81 -1.87 10.42
CA GLY A 43 2.01 -3.21 9.88
C GLY A 43 1.72 -3.29 8.37
N TYR A 44 0.64 -2.64 7.92
CA TYR A 44 0.30 -2.55 6.51
C TYR A 44 1.39 -1.85 5.70
N VAL A 45 1.88 -0.69 6.14
CA VAL A 45 2.93 0.08 5.44
C VAL A 45 4.22 -0.74 5.32
N VAL A 46 4.63 -1.42 6.40
CA VAL A 46 5.82 -2.27 6.38
C VAL A 46 5.64 -3.45 5.43
N PHE A 47 4.47 -4.11 5.49
CA PHE A 47 4.14 -5.23 4.62
C PHE A 47 4.10 -4.83 3.14
N GLU A 48 3.46 -3.71 2.82
CA GLU A 48 3.37 -3.17 1.46
C GLU A 48 4.75 -2.88 0.87
N LYS A 49 5.62 -2.20 1.63
CA LYS A 49 7.00 -1.91 1.20
C LYS A 49 7.78 -3.20 0.96
N ALA A 50 7.74 -4.14 1.91
CA ALA A 50 8.43 -5.43 1.78
C ALA A 50 7.94 -6.22 0.55
N PHE A 51 6.62 -6.28 0.34
CA PHE A 51 6.00 -6.96 -0.79
C PHE A 51 6.40 -6.32 -2.13
N THR A 52 6.44 -5.00 -2.18
CA THR A 52 6.86 -4.23 -3.35
C THR A 52 8.32 -4.49 -3.66
N TRP A 53 9.20 -4.41 -2.66
CA TRP A 53 10.62 -4.63 -2.81
C TRP A 53 10.96 -6.05 -3.26
N HIS A 54 10.26 -7.05 -2.72
CA HIS A 54 10.33 -8.42 -3.21
C HIS A 54 10.04 -8.48 -4.72
N HIS A 55 9.01 -7.79 -5.20
CA HIS A 55 8.70 -7.72 -6.63
C HIS A 55 9.73 -6.94 -7.44
N VAL A 56 10.22 -5.80 -6.96
CA VAL A 56 11.27 -5.01 -7.64
C VAL A 56 12.53 -5.86 -7.81
N TYR A 57 12.93 -6.60 -6.78
CA TYR A 57 14.11 -7.45 -6.77
C TYR A 57 13.99 -8.64 -7.73
N HIS A 58 12.86 -9.36 -7.68
CA HIS A 58 12.64 -10.54 -8.53
C HIS A 58 12.20 -10.22 -9.96
N THR A 59 11.85 -8.97 -10.27
CA THR A 59 11.49 -8.61 -11.64
C THR A 59 12.77 -8.52 -12.50
N PRO A 60 12.89 -9.33 -13.57
CA PRO A 60 14.03 -9.27 -14.48
C PRO A 60 14.03 -7.93 -15.23
N GLU A 61 15.20 -7.36 -15.49
CA GLU A 61 15.36 -6.01 -16.05
C GLU A 61 14.62 -5.82 -17.38
N LYS A 62 14.57 -6.86 -18.22
CA LYS A 62 13.81 -6.86 -19.48
C LYS A 62 12.32 -6.54 -19.30
N ARG A 63 11.76 -6.86 -18.13
CA ARG A 63 10.34 -6.64 -17.77
C ARG A 63 10.14 -5.41 -16.88
N LEU A 64 11.19 -4.72 -16.49
CA LEU A 64 11.12 -3.48 -15.75
C LEU A 64 11.10 -2.30 -16.74
N ARG A 65 10.36 -1.23 -16.44
CA ARG A 65 10.44 0.04 -17.18
C ARG A 65 11.51 0.91 -16.53
N GLY A 66 12.67 1.06 -17.16
CA GLY A 66 13.79 1.83 -16.59
C GLY A 66 14.70 0.98 -15.69
N ASN A 67 15.46 1.64 -14.80
CA ASN A 67 16.47 1.01 -13.94
C ASN A 67 15.86 0.53 -12.61
N ARG A 68 16.23 -0.67 -12.17
CA ARG A 68 15.82 -1.24 -10.86
C ARG A 68 16.14 -0.31 -9.69
N LYS A 69 17.30 0.34 -9.70
CA LYS A 69 17.72 1.25 -8.63
C LYS A 69 16.76 2.44 -8.49
N VAL A 70 16.26 2.97 -9.61
CA VAL A 70 15.28 4.07 -9.60
C VAL A 70 13.99 3.63 -8.94
N TRP A 71 13.49 2.44 -9.24
CA TRP A 71 12.28 1.92 -8.60
C TRP A 71 12.45 1.63 -7.11
N PHE A 72 13.63 1.19 -6.68
CA PHE A 72 13.93 1.11 -5.24
C PHE A 72 13.84 2.48 -4.57
N VAL A 73 14.47 3.51 -5.17
CA VAL A 73 14.44 4.87 -4.63
C VAL A 73 13.01 5.45 -4.61
N VAL A 74 12.25 5.28 -5.70
CA VAL A 74 10.85 5.74 -5.79
C VAL A 74 9.97 5.07 -4.74
N THR A 75 10.07 3.75 -4.58
CA THR A 75 9.27 3.00 -3.59
C THR A 75 9.71 3.28 -2.15
N TRP A 76 10.97 3.68 -1.95
CA TRP A 76 11.46 4.08 -0.64
C TRP A 76 11.00 5.48 -0.24
N LEU A 77 11.16 6.46 -1.13
CA LEU A 77 10.91 7.88 -0.84
C LEU A 77 9.42 8.26 -0.90
N ALA A 78 8.63 7.59 -1.74
CA ALA A 78 7.24 7.98 -1.98
C ALA A 78 6.24 7.07 -1.23
N ASP A 79 6.49 6.72 0.03
CA ASP A 79 5.66 5.87 0.90
C ASP A 79 4.62 4.99 0.22
N VAL A 80 3.34 5.38 0.21
CA VAL A 80 2.23 4.61 -0.39
C VAL A 80 2.16 4.81 -1.92
N VAL A 81 2.53 5.99 -2.41
CA VAL A 81 2.45 6.34 -3.84
C VAL A 81 3.49 5.58 -4.68
N GLY A 82 4.67 5.33 -4.13
CA GLY A 82 5.79 4.67 -4.80
C GLY A 82 5.51 3.21 -5.15
N PRO A 83 5.11 2.36 -4.18
CA PRO A 83 4.59 1.02 -4.42
C PRO A 83 3.51 0.96 -5.50
N LEU A 84 2.48 1.81 -5.38
CA LEU A 84 1.40 1.90 -6.36
C LEU A 84 1.94 2.25 -7.76
N ALA A 85 2.82 3.25 -7.85
CA ALA A 85 3.45 3.64 -9.10
C ALA A 85 4.29 2.52 -9.72
N PHE A 86 4.98 1.71 -8.89
CA PHE A 86 5.74 0.56 -9.39
C PHE A 86 4.83 -0.50 -10.00
N PHE A 87 3.72 -0.85 -9.36
CA PHE A 87 2.80 -1.86 -9.87
C PHE A 87 2.05 -1.38 -11.12
N LEU A 88 1.69 -0.10 -11.19
CA LEU A 88 0.96 0.48 -12.33
C LEU A 88 1.89 0.77 -13.52
N PHE A 89 3.07 1.35 -13.28
CA PHE A 89 3.93 1.90 -14.32
C PHE A 89 5.33 1.28 -14.38
N GLY A 90 5.81 0.62 -13.32
CA GLY A 90 7.16 0.05 -13.26
C GLY A 90 7.34 -1.28 -14.00
N ARG A 91 6.24 -1.96 -14.33
CA ARG A 91 6.27 -3.26 -15.01
C ARG A 91 5.87 -3.15 -16.48
N LYS A 92 6.68 -3.73 -17.36
CA LYS A 92 6.30 -3.94 -18.76
C LYS A 92 5.26 -5.08 -18.85
N PRO A 93 4.24 -4.95 -19.72
CA PRO A 93 3.33 -6.05 -20.01
C PRO A 93 4.13 -7.25 -20.51
N LYS A 94 3.71 -8.47 -20.14
CA LYS A 94 4.28 -9.67 -20.74
C LYS A 94 4.02 -9.58 -22.24
N GLU A 95 5.06 -9.72 -23.05
CA GLU A 95 4.92 -9.81 -24.50
C GLU A 95 3.87 -10.89 -24.77
N LYS A 96 2.73 -10.50 -25.35
CA LYS A 96 1.80 -11.48 -25.90
C LYS A 96 2.57 -12.13 -27.03
N LYS A 97 3.02 -13.39 -26.84
CA LYS A 97 3.56 -14.21 -27.93
C LYS A 97 2.56 -14.09 -29.07
N ARG A 98 2.91 -13.34 -30.13
CA ARG A 98 2.07 -13.25 -31.32
C ARG A 98 1.94 -14.67 -31.83
N LYS A 99 0.74 -15.25 -31.80
CA LYS A 99 0.51 -16.53 -32.47
C LYS A 99 0.86 -16.31 -33.94
N PRO A 100 1.69 -17.18 -34.56
CA PRO A 100 1.91 -17.12 -35.99
C PRO A 100 0.55 -17.20 -36.67
N LYS A 101 0.32 -16.29 -37.62
CA LYS A 101 -0.85 -16.30 -38.48
C LYS A 101 -0.64 -17.46 -39.45
N ASN A 102 -1.31 -18.59 -39.20
CA ASN A 102 -1.41 -19.68 -40.17
C ASN A 102 -2.22 -19.21 -41.38
#